data_AF-A0A3D9AI69-F1
#
_entry.id   AF-A0A3D9AI69-F1
#
_cell.length_a   1.000
_cell.length_b   1.000
_cell.length_c   1.000
_cell.angle_alpha   90.00
_cell.angle_beta   90.00
_cell.angle_gamma   90.00
#
_symmetry.space_group_name_H-M   'P 1'
#
loop_
_entity.id
_entity.type
_entity.pdbx_description
1 polymer ?
#
loop_
_entity_poly.entity_id
_entity_poly.type
_entity_poly.pdbx_seq_one_letter_code
_entity_poly.pdbx_strand_id
1 'polypeptide(L)'
;MNLESKVRGLTLGAQVLPLHKVASSDLGALAPLVGVWENVQIPGSEASSGWNTISVPGQDTGFVFEVIPYTETLTFNPVVVQAGNRGPVVKGQQVEQLIFGLLYEQQIVSACETSFCNDRGFPKGSTIHVETGLFLNIGQPNGGYTISRMSTIPHGNSLLALGSSFDAENPGTGFFDPASSIPTMLNGGPITQLGYSDPIIGNPQFAEFNQVNPNAFLQSTLESLVGSKGGVTNMTVIEMSTNTPDANGGILNIPFIQTNVNATKMDATFWIEDITDSDGNADQILQYSQTINLVFPATGSAQPINWPHVTVNTMRKRQETEMQFRSMDENEAFDPTAGLTPSEI
;
A
#
# COMPACT_ATOMS: atom_id res chain seq x y z
N MET A 1 20.55 13.72 21.68
CA MET A 1 19.23 13.20 22.05
C MET A 1 18.65 14.08 23.16
N ASN A 2 17.37 14.50 23.05
CA ASN A 2 16.71 15.34 24.04
C ASN A 2 16.48 14.59 25.38
N LEU A 3 16.23 15.33 26.46
CA LEU A 3 16.07 14.77 27.81
C LEU A 3 14.88 13.81 27.90
N GLU A 4 13.79 14.14 27.21
CA GLU A 4 12.56 13.35 27.15
C GLU A 4 12.80 11.94 26.58
N SER A 5 13.54 11.83 25.47
CA SER A 5 13.88 10.53 24.86
C SER A 5 14.77 9.70 25.77
N LYS A 6 15.70 10.34 26.50
CA LYS A 6 16.56 9.65 27.49
C LYS A 6 15.74 9.13 28.67
N VAL A 7 14.78 9.91 29.15
CA VAL A 7 13.86 9.51 30.25
C VAL A 7 12.99 8.33 29.82
N ARG A 8 12.62 8.26 28.53
CA ARG A 8 11.88 7.14 27.94
C ARG A 8 12.74 5.91 27.61
N GLY A 9 14.05 5.92 27.91
CA GLY A 9 14.96 4.80 27.66
C GLY A 9 15.29 4.57 26.19
N LEU A 10 14.95 5.52 25.30
CA LEU A 10 15.24 5.42 23.87
C LEU A 10 16.73 5.58 23.63
N THR A 11 17.26 4.86 22.65
CA THR A 11 18.67 4.96 22.26
C THR A 11 18.81 5.48 20.83
N LEU A 12 20.02 5.92 20.45
CA LEU A 12 20.28 6.35 19.08
C LEU A 12 20.49 5.15 18.12
N GLY A 13 20.54 3.92 18.64
CA GLY A 13 20.59 2.71 17.82
C GLY A 13 19.21 2.30 17.31
N ALA A 14 19.18 1.41 16.31
CA ALA A 14 17.94 0.79 15.87
C ALA A 14 17.42 -0.18 16.94
N GLN A 15 16.13 -0.14 17.21
CA GLN A 15 15.46 -1.01 18.18
C GLN A 15 14.11 -1.46 17.63
N VAL A 16 13.75 -2.67 18.03
CA VAL A 16 12.43 -3.25 17.82
C VAL A 16 11.69 -3.14 19.16
N LEU A 17 10.58 -2.40 19.17
CA LEU A 17 9.83 -2.06 20.38
C LEU A 17 8.45 -2.72 20.37
N PRO A 18 7.98 -3.29 21.48
CA PRO A 18 6.58 -3.66 21.61
C PRO A 18 5.71 -2.39 21.65
N LEU A 19 4.49 -2.47 21.11
CA LEU A 19 3.58 -1.32 20.97
C LEU A 19 3.36 -0.54 22.27
N HIS A 20 3.24 -1.22 23.42
CA HIS A 20 2.99 -0.56 24.71
C HIS A 20 4.14 0.36 25.18
N LYS A 21 5.32 0.29 24.57
CA LYS A 21 6.46 1.20 24.83
C LYS A 21 6.47 2.41 23.92
N VAL A 22 5.55 2.48 22.95
CA VAL A 22 5.46 3.55 21.94
C VAL A 22 4.18 4.34 22.15
N ALA A 23 4.29 5.67 22.17
CA ALA A 23 3.13 6.55 22.27
C ALA A 23 2.53 6.75 20.88
N SER A 24 1.21 6.94 20.77
CA SER A 24 0.56 7.22 19.49
C SER A 24 1.16 8.45 18.78
N SER A 25 1.64 9.43 19.54
CA SER A 25 2.34 10.62 19.01
C SER A 25 3.66 10.30 18.32
N ASP A 26 4.33 9.20 18.69
CA ASP A 26 5.57 8.78 18.04
C ASP A 26 5.29 8.22 16.63
N LEU A 27 4.19 7.47 16.48
CA LEU A 27 3.75 6.93 15.19
C LEU A 27 3.04 7.99 14.33
N GLY A 28 2.49 9.05 14.94
CA GLY A 28 1.79 10.11 14.23
C GLY A 28 0.62 9.56 13.42
N ALA A 29 0.52 9.94 12.15
CA ALA A 29 -0.52 9.46 11.23
C ALA A 29 -0.49 7.94 10.97
N LEU A 30 0.58 7.24 11.34
CA LEU A 30 0.64 5.79 11.23
C LEU A 30 -0.06 5.07 12.39
N ALA A 31 -0.33 5.76 13.50
CA ALA A 31 -0.88 5.13 14.70
C ALA A 31 -2.18 4.35 14.45
N PRO A 32 -3.15 4.84 13.65
CA PRO A 32 -4.40 4.10 13.40
C PRO A 32 -4.20 2.79 12.63
N LEU A 33 -3.15 2.70 11.80
CA LEU A 33 -2.88 1.54 10.94
C LEU A 33 -2.53 0.27 11.73
N VAL A 34 -2.01 0.40 12.95
CA VAL A 34 -1.53 -0.73 13.77
C VAL A 34 -2.58 -1.83 13.88
N GLY A 35 -2.28 -3.05 13.45
CA GLY A 35 -3.19 -4.19 13.50
C GLY A 35 -3.30 -4.92 12.16
N VAL A 36 -4.30 -5.78 12.04
CA VAL A 36 -4.58 -6.54 10.82
C VAL A 36 -5.82 -5.96 10.15
N TRP A 37 -5.73 -5.70 8.85
CA TRP A 37 -6.82 -5.21 8.01
C TRP A 37 -7.20 -6.27 6.99
N GLU A 38 -8.50 -6.43 6.77
CA GLU A 38 -9.07 -7.35 5.81
C GLU A 38 -10.19 -6.67 5.01
N ASN A 39 -10.52 -7.22 3.84
CA ASN A 39 -11.61 -6.71 3.02
C ASN A 39 -12.91 -6.49 3.82
N VAL A 40 -13.59 -5.38 3.53
CA VAL A 40 -14.97 -5.22 4.00
C VAL A 40 -15.91 -6.14 3.25
N GLN A 41 -16.94 -6.61 3.94
CA GLN A 41 -18.14 -7.11 3.27
C GLN A 41 -18.95 -5.91 2.78
N ILE A 42 -19.18 -5.83 1.46
CA ILE A 42 -20.01 -4.77 0.87
C ILE A 42 -21.49 -5.13 1.10
N PRO A 43 -22.30 -4.24 1.70
CA PRO A 43 -23.72 -4.52 1.93
C PRO A 43 -24.48 -4.87 0.65
N GLY A 44 -25.11 -6.04 0.64
CA GLY A 44 -25.93 -6.49 -0.51
C GLY A 44 -25.13 -6.91 -1.76
N SER A 45 -23.81 -7.09 -1.64
CA SER A 45 -22.95 -7.50 -2.75
C SER A 45 -22.03 -8.65 -2.32
N GLU A 46 -21.81 -9.61 -3.22
CA GLU A 46 -20.81 -10.69 -3.08
C GLU A 46 -19.45 -10.30 -3.69
N ALA A 47 -19.34 -9.09 -4.27
CA ALA A 47 -18.11 -8.61 -4.86
C ALA A 47 -17.04 -8.42 -3.79
N SER A 48 -15.78 -8.72 -4.14
CA SER A 48 -14.67 -8.32 -3.29
C SER A 48 -14.58 -6.80 -3.20
N SER A 49 -14.13 -6.28 -2.05
CA SER A 49 -13.78 -4.87 -1.90
C SER A 49 -12.39 -4.52 -2.46
N GLY A 50 -11.60 -5.53 -2.84
CA GLY A 50 -10.24 -5.40 -3.37
C GLY A 50 -10.13 -5.78 -4.84
N TRP A 51 -9.53 -4.90 -5.65
CA TRP A 51 -9.40 -5.07 -7.09
C TRP A 51 -8.05 -4.60 -7.61
N ASN A 52 -7.50 -5.33 -8.58
CA ASN A 52 -6.38 -4.84 -9.38
C ASN A 52 -6.74 -4.78 -10.87
N THR A 53 -6.17 -3.80 -11.54
CA THR A 53 -6.11 -3.69 -13.00
C THR A 53 -4.65 -3.68 -13.42
N ILE A 54 -4.30 -4.46 -14.44
CA ILE A 54 -2.93 -4.50 -14.94
C ILE A 54 -2.93 -4.77 -16.45
N SER A 55 -2.00 -4.12 -17.16
CA SER A 55 -1.64 -4.53 -18.51
C SER A 55 -0.29 -5.25 -18.48
N VAL A 56 -0.24 -6.46 -19.03
CA VAL A 56 0.98 -7.28 -19.11
C VAL A 56 1.35 -7.55 -20.57
N PRO A 57 2.64 -7.74 -20.92
CA PRO A 57 3.03 -8.13 -22.27
C PRO A 57 2.34 -9.43 -22.74
N GLY A 58 1.79 -9.43 -23.95
CA GLY A 58 1.05 -10.55 -24.53
C GLY A 58 1.66 -11.02 -25.84
N GLN A 59 2.01 -12.31 -25.92
CA GLN A 59 2.75 -12.88 -27.06
C GLN A 59 2.08 -12.61 -28.41
N ASP A 60 0.76 -12.79 -28.52
CA ASP A 60 0.01 -12.67 -29.77
C ASP A 60 -0.95 -11.46 -29.82
N THR A 61 -1.15 -10.77 -28.70
CA THR A 61 -2.14 -9.69 -28.56
C THR A 61 -1.54 -8.30 -28.37
N GLY A 62 -0.21 -8.16 -28.27
CA GLY A 62 0.38 -6.90 -27.80
C GLY A 62 0.57 -6.90 -26.31
N PHE A 63 -0.56 -6.85 -25.64
CA PHE A 63 -0.69 -6.89 -24.20
C PHE A 63 -1.98 -7.62 -23.85
N VAL A 64 -2.13 -7.96 -22.58
CA VAL A 64 -3.38 -8.44 -22.01
C VAL A 64 -3.74 -7.49 -20.89
N PHE A 65 -4.97 -7.00 -20.90
CA PHE A 65 -5.54 -6.26 -19.77
C PHE A 65 -6.23 -7.26 -18.85
N GLU A 66 -5.87 -7.26 -17.57
CA GLU A 66 -6.38 -8.17 -16.56
C GLU A 66 -7.04 -7.34 -15.47
N VAL A 67 -8.27 -7.73 -15.12
CA VAL A 67 -8.98 -7.24 -13.95
C VAL A 67 -9.16 -8.42 -13.02
N ILE A 68 -8.64 -8.32 -11.80
CA ILE A 68 -8.65 -9.44 -10.87
C ILE A 68 -9.19 -8.96 -9.51
N PRO A 69 -10.37 -9.42 -9.09
CA PRO A 69 -10.83 -9.23 -7.72
C PRO A 69 -9.99 -10.09 -6.77
N TYR A 70 -9.69 -9.57 -5.59
CA TYR A 70 -8.84 -10.25 -4.62
C TYR A 70 -9.31 -10.04 -3.19
N THR A 71 -8.97 -10.99 -2.32
CA THR A 71 -8.94 -10.79 -0.88
C THR A 71 -7.52 -10.44 -0.43
N GLU A 72 -7.41 -9.63 0.62
CA GLU A 72 -6.15 -9.11 1.13
C GLU A 72 -6.14 -9.16 2.65
N THR A 73 -4.98 -9.56 3.18
CA THR A 73 -4.62 -9.34 4.57
C THR A 73 -3.45 -8.36 4.58
N LEU A 74 -3.68 -7.18 5.15
CA LEU A 74 -2.67 -6.14 5.31
C LEU A 74 -2.40 -5.97 6.81
N THR A 75 -1.22 -6.42 7.24
CA THR A 75 -0.82 -6.39 8.64
C THR A 75 0.18 -5.27 8.86
N PHE A 76 -0.10 -4.39 9.80
CA PHE A 76 0.88 -3.47 10.38
C PHE A 76 1.23 -4.01 11.76
N ASN A 77 2.40 -4.62 11.86
CA ASN A 77 2.84 -5.28 13.07
C ASN A 77 2.93 -4.26 14.20
N PRO A 78 2.32 -4.52 15.38
CA PRO A 78 2.47 -3.66 16.57
C PRO A 78 3.91 -3.52 17.03
N VAL A 79 4.80 -4.37 16.51
CA VAL A 79 6.24 -4.22 16.65
C VAL A 79 6.72 -2.99 15.88
N VAL A 80 7.08 -1.95 16.64
CA VAL A 80 7.53 -0.66 16.11
C VAL A 80 9.04 -0.67 15.95
N VAL A 81 9.54 -0.16 14.83
CA VAL A 81 10.97 0.10 14.64
C VAL A 81 11.28 1.52 15.04
N GLN A 82 12.25 1.69 15.93
CA GLN A 82 12.80 2.98 16.33
C GLN A 82 14.24 3.10 15.83
N ALA A 83 14.60 4.20 15.19
CA ALA A 83 15.97 4.44 14.73
C ALA A 83 16.38 5.91 14.94
N GLY A 84 17.62 6.13 15.35
CA GLY A 84 18.20 7.46 15.52
C GLY A 84 19.22 7.78 14.42
N ASN A 85 18.97 8.82 13.63
CA ASN A 85 19.92 9.33 12.64
C ASN A 85 20.70 10.52 13.21
N ARG A 86 21.98 10.66 12.82
CA ARG A 86 22.84 11.79 13.19
C ARG A 86 23.44 12.42 11.94
N GLY A 87 23.18 13.71 11.75
CA GLY A 87 23.77 14.51 10.69
C GLY A 87 25.12 15.13 11.07
N PRO A 88 25.58 16.16 10.34
CA PRO A 88 26.71 16.98 10.77
C PRO A 88 26.32 17.97 11.89
N VAL A 89 27.31 18.55 12.55
CA VAL A 89 27.12 19.70 13.45
C VAL A 89 27.03 20.99 12.63
N VAL A 90 25.93 21.72 12.75
CA VAL A 90 25.71 22.99 12.08
C VAL A 90 25.53 24.08 13.14
N LYS A 91 26.37 25.12 13.11
CA LYS A 91 26.36 26.23 14.09
C LYS A 91 26.42 25.76 15.56
N GLY A 92 27.22 24.72 15.82
CA GLY A 92 27.39 24.16 17.17
C GLY A 92 26.24 23.26 17.65
N GLN A 93 25.22 23.00 16.80
CA GLN A 93 24.13 22.09 17.10
C GLN A 93 24.19 20.85 16.21
N GLN A 94 24.12 19.68 16.84
CA GLN A 94 24.05 18.40 16.16
C GLN A 94 22.65 18.22 15.57
N VAL A 95 22.56 17.98 14.26
CA VAL A 95 21.29 17.57 13.64
C VAL A 95 21.05 16.11 14.01
N GLU A 96 19.90 15.82 14.61
CA GLU A 96 19.46 14.49 14.98
C GLU A 96 18.03 14.29 14.48
N GLN A 97 17.69 13.05 14.17
CA GLN A 97 16.34 12.65 13.81
C GLN A 97 16.03 11.34 14.52
N LEU A 98 14.82 11.26 15.07
CA LEU A 98 14.28 10.06 15.65
C LEU A 98 13.13 9.59 14.76
N ILE A 99 13.19 8.34 14.34
CA ILE A 99 12.22 7.71 13.44
C ILE A 99 11.49 6.63 14.22
N PHE A 100 10.18 6.57 14.05
CA PHE A 100 9.34 5.45 14.46
C PHE A 100 8.61 4.90 13.25
N GLY A 101 8.29 3.61 13.26
CA GLY A 101 7.57 3.04 12.14
C GLY A 101 7.03 1.65 12.39
N LEU A 102 6.16 1.21 11.49
CA LEU A 102 5.50 -0.09 11.54
C LEU A 102 6.15 -1.00 10.51
N LEU A 103 6.51 -2.21 10.93
CA LEU A 103 6.71 -3.31 9.99
C LEU A 103 5.35 -3.65 9.38
N TYR A 104 5.30 -3.82 8.07
CA TYR A 104 4.07 -4.25 7.43
C TYR A 104 4.28 -5.46 6.54
N GLU A 105 3.23 -6.25 6.40
CA GLU A 105 3.13 -7.43 5.54
C GLU A 105 1.81 -7.36 4.80
N GLN A 106 1.86 -7.58 3.49
CA GLN A 106 0.71 -7.60 2.62
C GLN A 106 0.63 -8.96 1.94
N GLN A 107 -0.54 -9.57 1.96
CA GLN A 107 -0.83 -10.80 1.22
C GLN A 107 -2.11 -10.63 0.42
N ILE A 108 -2.03 -10.83 -0.89
CA ILE A 108 -3.15 -10.76 -1.82
C ILE A 108 -3.40 -12.15 -2.41
N VAL A 109 -4.66 -12.57 -2.37
CA VAL A 109 -5.15 -13.85 -2.85
C VAL A 109 -6.32 -13.62 -3.81
N SER A 110 -6.34 -14.31 -4.94
CA SER A 110 -7.43 -14.19 -5.91
C SER A 110 -8.77 -14.56 -5.28
N ALA A 111 -9.76 -13.69 -5.47
CA ALA A 111 -11.16 -13.94 -5.14
C ALA A 111 -11.96 -14.38 -6.39
N CYS A 112 -11.30 -14.43 -7.55
CA CYS A 112 -11.97 -14.60 -8.84
C CYS A 112 -12.34 -16.07 -9.12
N GLU A 113 -13.61 -16.32 -9.40
CA GLU A 113 -14.12 -17.66 -9.75
C GLU A 113 -14.36 -17.86 -11.26
N THR A 114 -14.18 -16.82 -12.07
CA THR A 114 -14.50 -16.86 -13.50
C THR A 114 -13.47 -17.68 -14.28
N SER A 115 -13.90 -18.29 -15.40
CA SER A 115 -12.98 -18.95 -16.32
C SER A 115 -11.90 -17.99 -16.84
N PHE A 116 -12.25 -16.70 -16.98
CA PHE A 116 -11.31 -15.65 -17.41
C PHE A 116 -10.06 -15.58 -16.52
N CYS A 117 -10.23 -15.61 -15.20
CA CYS A 117 -9.12 -15.59 -14.24
C CYS A 117 -8.42 -16.95 -14.16
N ASN A 118 -9.19 -18.05 -14.18
CA ASN A 118 -8.66 -19.40 -14.11
C ASN A 118 -7.70 -19.70 -15.27
N ASP A 119 -8.08 -19.33 -16.49
CA ASP A 119 -7.29 -19.54 -17.71
C ASP A 119 -5.97 -18.74 -17.70
N ARG A 120 -5.87 -17.70 -16.85
CA ARG A 120 -4.69 -16.85 -16.64
C ARG A 120 -3.86 -17.24 -15.43
N GLY A 121 -4.24 -18.30 -14.72
CA GLY A 121 -3.50 -18.79 -13.56
C GLY A 121 -3.83 -18.07 -12.25
N PHE A 122 -4.96 -17.35 -12.19
CA PHE A 122 -5.44 -16.67 -10.99
C PHE A 122 -6.76 -17.24 -10.44
N PRO A 123 -6.90 -18.57 -10.26
CA PRO A 123 -8.10 -19.14 -9.69
C PRO A 123 -8.28 -18.71 -8.24
N LYS A 124 -9.54 -18.68 -7.76
CA LYS A 124 -9.85 -18.38 -6.36
C LYS A 124 -8.94 -19.16 -5.39
N GLY A 125 -8.33 -18.45 -4.46
CA GLY A 125 -7.40 -19.01 -3.48
C GLY A 125 -5.92 -19.00 -3.91
N SER A 126 -5.58 -18.67 -5.15
CA SER A 126 -4.19 -18.52 -5.58
C SER A 126 -3.59 -17.22 -5.03
N THR A 127 -2.38 -17.29 -4.48
CA THR A 127 -1.60 -16.08 -4.13
C THR A 127 -1.25 -15.30 -5.40
N ILE A 128 -1.62 -14.02 -5.43
CA ILE A 128 -1.29 -13.10 -6.53
C ILE A 128 -0.03 -12.31 -6.18
N HIS A 129 0.05 -11.84 -4.94
CA HIS A 129 1.10 -10.95 -4.49
C HIS A 129 1.36 -11.12 -2.99
N VAL A 130 2.61 -10.93 -2.60
CA VAL A 130 3.03 -10.77 -1.20
C VAL A 130 4.08 -9.69 -1.16
N GLU A 131 4.11 -8.86 -0.13
CA GLU A 131 5.22 -7.94 0.10
C GLU A 131 5.39 -7.64 1.58
N THR A 132 6.57 -7.14 1.93
CA THR A 132 6.87 -6.67 3.28
C THR A 132 7.76 -5.44 3.23
N GLY A 133 7.69 -4.65 4.30
CA GLY A 133 8.45 -3.42 4.40
C GLY A 133 8.22 -2.65 5.70
N LEU A 134 8.49 -1.35 5.62
CA LEU A 134 8.35 -0.40 6.73
C LEU A 134 7.54 0.82 6.28
N PHE A 135 6.58 1.22 7.10
CA PHE A 135 6.06 2.58 7.12
C PHE A 135 6.75 3.35 8.23
N LEU A 136 7.41 4.46 7.90
CA LEU A 136 8.19 5.27 8.83
C LEU A 136 7.55 6.65 8.98
N ASN A 137 7.30 7.05 10.22
CA ASN A 137 7.16 8.45 10.61
C ASN A 137 8.56 9.03 10.77
N ILE A 138 9.01 9.76 9.75
CA ILE A 138 10.35 10.34 9.69
C ILE A 138 10.39 11.76 10.26
N GLY A 139 9.24 12.35 10.59
CA GLY A 139 9.15 13.68 11.21
C GLY A 139 9.85 14.78 10.41
N GLN A 140 10.49 15.72 11.10
CA GLN A 140 11.33 16.77 10.51
C GLN A 140 12.75 16.73 11.09
N PRO A 141 13.78 17.21 10.36
CA PRO A 141 13.72 17.87 9.04
C PRO A 141 13.83 16.88 7.86
N ASN A 142 12.87 16.88 6.92
CA ASN A 142 12.97 16.09 5.67
C ASN A 142 12.32 16.78 4.46
N GLY A 143 12.46 18.10 4.33
CA GLY A 143 12.01 18.81 3.11
C GLY A 143 10.51 18.75 2.86
N GLY A 144 9.70 18.64 3.93
CA GLY A 144 8.24 18.52 3.84
C GLY A 144 7.72 17.08 3.91
N TYR A 145 8.56 16.08 3.64
CA TYR A 145 8.18 14.68 3.82
C TYR A 145 8.13 14.33 5.31
N THR A 146 7.08 13.65 5.74
CA THR A 146 6.91 13.17 7.13
C THR A 146 6.68 11.67 7.19
N ILE A 147 6.32 11.04 6.07
CA ILE A 147 6.08 9.61 5.94
C ILE A 147 7.01 9.02 4.87
N SER A 148 7.50 7.81 5.11
CA SER A 148 8.23 7.01 4.13
C SER A 148 7.73 5.58 4.13
N ARG A 149 7.45 5.02 2.95
CA ARG A 149 7.18 3.59 2.75
C ARG A 149 8.38 2.97 2.05
N MET A 150 8.99 1.99 2.69
CA MET A 150 10.04 1.17 2.11
C MET A 150 9.50 -0.24 1.92
N SER A 151 9.64 -0.81 0.74
CA SER A 151 9.02 -2.09 0.39
C SER A 151 9.96 -3.00 -0.38
N THR A 152 9.81 -4.31 -0.18
CA THR A 152 10.47 -5.35 -0.97
C THR A 152 9.42 -6.23 -1.63
N ILE A 153 9.48 -6.31 -2.95
CA ILE A 153 8.46 -6.92 -3.79
C ILE A 153 9.05 -8.17 -4.46
N PRO A 154 8.41 -9.35 -4.37
CA PRO A 154 8.94 -10.62 -4.84
C PRO A 154 9.06 -10.71 -6.37
N HIS A 155 8.48 -9.76 -7.11
CA HIS A 155 8.74 -9.57 -8.54
C HIS A 155 10.16 -9.05 -8.83
N GLY A 156 10.94 -8.71 -7.79
CA GLY A 156 12.31 -8.22 -7.90
C GLY A 156 12.40 -6.71 -7.88
N ASN A 157 11.60 -6.06 -7.04
CA ASN A 157 11.63 -4.62 -6.86
C ASN A 157 11.93 -4.25 -5.39
N SER A 158 12.65 -3.14 -5.21
CA SER A 158 12.74 -2.45 -3.92
C SER A 158 12.23 -1.03 -4.12
N LEU A 159 11.41 -0.54 -3.20
CA LEU A 159 10.73 0.74 -3.32
C LEU A 159 11.02 1.63 -2.12
N LEU A 160 11.18 2.93 -2.38
CA LEU A 160 11.16 4.01 -1.40
C LEU A 160 10.19 5.08 -1.91
N ALA A 161 9.02 5.18 -1.27
CA ALA A 161 8.07 6.26 -1.51
C ALA A 161 8.09 7.23 -0.33
N LEU A 162 8.13 8.52 -0.63
CA LEU A 162 8.13 9.59 0.37
C LEU A 162 6.83 10.37 0.26
N GLY A 163 6.36 10.85 1.40
CA GLY A 163 5.03 11.38 1.52
C GLY A 163 4.82 12.25 2.74
N SER A 164 3.60 12.71 2.88
CA SER A 164 3.11 13.40 4.07
C SER A 164 1.70 12.95 4.40
N SER A 165 1.19 13.44 5.52
CA SER A 165 -0.17 13.17 5.96
C SER A 165 -0.89 14.46 6.32
N PHE A 166 -2.20 14.45 6.19
CA PHE A 166 -3.09 15.53 6.64
C PHE A 166 -4.43 14.96 7.09
N ASP A 167 -5.16 15.72 7.91
CA ASP A 167 -6.48 15.34 8.39
C ASP A 167 -7.57 16.14 7.67
N ALA A 168 -8.74 15.52 7.51
CA ALA A 168 -9.95 16.15 6.99
C ALA A 168 -11.15 15.83 7.89
N GLU A 169 -11.93 16.85 8.22
CA GLU A 169 -13.17 16.72 8.98
C GLU A 169 -14.37 16.75 8.00
N ASN A 170 -15.30 15.81 8.17
CA ASN A 170 -16.52 15.68 7.37
C ASN A 170 -16.30 15.83 5.85
N PRO A 171 -15.38 15.05 5.23
CA PRO A 171 -15.04 15.21 3.82
C PRO A 171 -16.15 14.80 2.83
N GLY A 172 -17.24 14.20 3.31
CA GLY A 172 -18.24 13.54 2.47
C GLY A 172 -17.71 12.22 1.92
N THR A 173 -18.13 11.82 0.72
CA THR A 173 -17.71 10.56 0.06
C THR A 173 -17.03 10.78 -1.30
N GLY A 174 -17.00 12.01 -1.80
CA GLY A 174 -16.53 12.36 -3.15
C GLY A 174 -15.09 12.86 -3.22
N PHE A 175 -14.23 12.46 -2.29
CA PHE A 175 -12.84 12.95 -2.18
C PHE A 175 -11.81 12.11 -2.96
N PHE A 176 -12.23 11.06 -3.66
CA PHE A 176 -11.34 10.22 -4.47
C PHE A 176 -11.01 10.87 -5.80
N ASP A 177 -9.75 11.24 -6.00
CA ASP A 177 -9.26 11.61 -7.32
C ASP A 177 -9.36 10.41 -8.30
N PRO A 178 -9.67 10.62 -9.58
CA PRO A 178 -9.71 9.52 -10.55
C PRO A 178 -8.35 8.83 -10.71
N ALA A 179 -8.29 7.52 -10.51
CA ALA A 179 -7.17 6.70 -10.94
C ALA A 179 -7.45 6.22 -12.37
N SER A 180 -6.48 6.26 -13.28
CA SER A 180 -6.71 5.85 -14.68
C SER A 180 -5.95 4.57 -14.98
N SER A 181 -6.65 3.53 -15.44
CA SER A 181 -6.01 2.33 -16.03
C SER A 181 -5.60 2.53 -17.49
N ILE A 182 -5.96 3.66 -18.12
CA ILE A 182 -5.71 3.91 -19.53
C ILE A 182 -4.22 4.21 -19.77
N PRO A 183 -3.57 3.52 -20.73
CA PRO A 183 -2.16 3.72 -21.00
C PRO A 183 -1.89 5.08 -21.63
N THR A 184 -0.69 5.59 -21.38
CA THR A 184 -0.23 6.89 -21.88
C THR A 184 1.13 6.78 -22.55
N MET A 185 1.45 7.77 -23.38
CA MET A 185 2.82 8.03 -23.78
C MET A 185 3.65 8.42 -22.54
N LEU A 186 4.98 8.24 -22.56
CA LEU A 186 5.82 8.57 -21.40
C LEU A 186 5.77 10.06 -20.98
N ASN A 187 5.35 10.96 -21.88
CA ASN A 187 5.12 12.37 -21.57
C ASN A 187 3.72 12.66 -21.00
N GLY A 188 2.93 11.63 -20.66
CA GLY A 188 1.56 11.73 -20.19
C GLY A 188 0.52 11.97 -21.29
N GLY A 189 0.95 12.13 -22.55
CA GLY A 189 0.04 12.30 -23.68
C GLY A 189 -0.81 11.06 -23.97
N PRO A 190 -1.99 11.22 -24.58
CA PRO A 190 -2.85 10.09 -24.93
C PRO A 190 -2.19 9.20 -25.99
N ILE A 191 -2.48 7.90 -25.94
CA ILE A 191 -2.14 6.98 -27.02
C ILE A 191 -3.23 7.06 -28.08
N THR A 192 -2.83 7.47 -29.29
CA THR A 192 -3.76 7.66 -30.42
C THR A 192 -3.84 6.44 -31.34
N GLN A 193 -3.02 5.41 -31.09
CA GLN A 193 -3.05 4.17 -31.84
C GLN A 193 -4.27 3.33 -31.43
N LEU A 194 -5.07 2.93 -32.43
CA LEU A 194 -6.28 2.12 -32.23
C LEU A 194 -5.95 0.79 -31.53
N GLY A 195 -6.88 0.29 -30.71
CA GLY A 195 -6.75 -0.99 -30.00
C GLY A 195 -6.10 -0.93 -28.62
N TYR A 196 -5.43 0.16 -28.25
CA TYR A 196 -4.75 0.26 -26.93
C TYR A 196 -5.70 0.48 -25.76
N SER A 197 -6.71 1.31 -25.98
CA SER A 197 -7.71 1.60 -24.94
C SER A 197 -8.94 0.69 -25.06
N ASP A 198 -9.10 -0.02 -26.17
CA ASP A 198 -10.30 -0.81 -26.48
C ASP A 198 -10.54 -1.94 -25.46
N PRO A 199 -9.52 -2.73 -25.03
CA PRO A 199 -9.69 -3.75 -23.99
C PRO A 199 -10.10 -3.17 -22.63
N ILE A 200 -9.86 -1.87 -22.40
CA ILE A 200 -10.08 -1.21 -21.11
C ILE A 200 -11.41 -0.45 -21.11
N ILE A 201 -11.73 0.28 -22.19
CA ILE A 201 -12.95 1.09 -22.30
C ILE A 201 -14.11 0.27 -22.86
N GLY A 202 -13.87 -0.50 -23.92
CA GLY A 202 -14.92 -1.14 -24.71
C GLY A 202 -15.38 -2.49 -24.16
N ASN A 203 -14.55 -3.15 -23.34
CA ASN A 203 -14.77 -4.52 -22.89
C ASN A 203 -14.64 -4.62 -21.35
N PRO A 204 -15.64 -4.16 -20.58
CA PRO A 204 -15.65 -4.35 -19.13
C PRO A 204 -15.65 -5.84 -18.78
N GLN A 205 -14.69 -6.26 -17.95
CA GLN A 205 -14.55 -7.67 -17.54
C GLN A 205 -15.52 -8.04 -16.42
N PHE A 206 -15.91 -7.05 -15.60
CA PHE A 206 -16.84 -7.17 -14.48
C PHE A 206 -17.84 -6.01 -14.56
N ALA A 207 -19.12 -6.27 -14.31
CA ALA A 207 -20.17 -5.27 -14.48
C ALA A 207 -20.19 -4.25 -13.34
N GLU A 208 -19.79 -4.70 -12.15
CA GLU A 208 -19.78 -3.95 -10.90
C GLU A 208 -18.54 -3.05 -10.73
N PHE A 209 -17.48 -3.27 -11.50
CA PHE A 209 -16.19 -2.61 -11.32
C PHE A 209 -15.84 -1.71 -12.50
N ASN A 210 -15.56 -0.44 -12.20
CA ASN A 210 -15.11 0.52 -13.20
C ASN A 210 -13.61 0.34 -13.47
N GLN A 211 -13.26 -0.56 -14.39
CA GLN A 211 -11.86 -0.82 -14.74
C GLN A 211 -11.12 0.37 -15.37
N VAL A 212 -11.84 1.37 -15.91
CA VAL A 212 -11.25 2.61 -16.44
C VAL A 212 -10.83 3.54 -15.31
N ASN A 213 -11.70 3.72 -14.32
CA ASN A 213 -11.44 4.47 -13.09
C ASN A 213 -11.69 3.62 -11.83
N PRO A 214 -10.69 2.84 -11.38
CA PRO A 214 -10.82 2.00 -10.18
C PRO A 214 -11.23 2.76 -8.92
N ASN A 215 -10.85 4.02 -8.76
CA ASN A 215 -11.21 4.81 -7.57
C ASN A 215 -12.72 5.10 -7.49
N ALA A 216 -13.46 5.02 -8.60
CA ALA A 216 -14.92 5.10 -8.55
C ALA A 216 -15.54 3.93 -7.73
N PHE A 217 -14.87 2.78 -7.67
CA PHE A 217 -15.31 1.64 -6.86
C PHE A 217 -15.07 1.86 -5.36
N LEU A 218 -14.01 2.58 -4.99
CA LEU A 218 -13.79 3.00 -3.59
C LEU A 218 -14.94 3.89 -3.12
N GLN A 219 -15.29 4.89 -3.94
CA GLN A 219 -16.41 5.79 -3.65
C GLN A 219 -17.74 5.03 -3.50
N SER A 220 -18.10 4.17 -4.46
CA SER A 220 -19.37 3.44 -4.39
C SER A 220 -19.41 2.45 -3.22
N THR A 221 -18.26 1.86 -2.86
CA THR A 221 -18.14 1.00 -1.67
C THR A 221 -18.37 1.81 -0.39
N LEU A 222 -17.74 2.98 -0.26
CA LEU A 222 -17.94 3.87 0.87
C LEU A 222 -19.40 4.29 1.01
N GLU A 223 -20.02 4.75 -0.09
CA GLU A 223 -21.43 5.13 -0.12
C GLU A 223 -22.36 3.98 0.29
N SER A 224 -22.01 2.75 -0.07
CA SER A 224 -22.74 1.54 0.34
C SER A 224 -22.60 1.25 1.84
N LEU A 225 -21.43 1.50 2.43
CA LEU A 225 -21.17 1.31 3.86
C LEU A 225 -21.90 2.35 4.72
N VAL A 226 -21.87 3.63 4.33
CA VAL A 226 -22.46 4.71 5.13
C VAL A 226 -23.96 4.90 4.87
N GLY A 227 -24.43 4.51 3.68
CA GLY A 227 -25.81 4.69 3.25
C GLY A 227 -26.19 6.17 3.09
N SER A 228 -27.50 6.45 3.10
CA SER A 228 -28.01 7.79 2.73
C SER A 228 -27.94 8.86 3.82
N LYS A 229 -27.72 8.46 5.08
CA LYS A 229 -27.68 9.37 6.24
C LYS A 229 -26.34 9.39 6.97
N GLY A 230 -25.50 8.38 6.71
CA GLY A 230 -24.18 8.27 7.28
C GLY A 230 -23.15 9.15 6.55
N GLY A 231 -21.89 9.00 6.93
CA GLY A 231 -20.77 9.66 6.27
C GLY A 231 -19.44 9.43 6.97
N VAL A 232 -18.40 9.99 6.39
CA VAL A 232 -17.08 10.08 7.01
C VAL A 232 -17.07 11.28 7.96
N THR A 233 -16.75 11.04 9.22
CA THR A 233 -16.72 12.07 10.28
C THR A 233 -15.34 12.70 10.39
N ASN A 234 -14.28 11.87 10.41
CA ASN A 234 -12.89 12.27 10.37
C ASN A 234 -12.13 11.34 9.43
N MET A 235 -11.06 11.87 8.84
CA MET A 235 -10.20 11.11 7.95
C MET A 235 -8.75 11.55 8.10
N THR A 236 -7.83 10.61 8.28
CA THR A 236 -6.40 10.85 8.11
C THR A 236 -5.98 10.33 6.74
N VAL A 237 -5.39 11.20 5.92
CA VAL A 237 -4.89 10.88 4.59
C VAL A 237 -3.38 10.76 4.65
N ILE A 238 -2.82 9.72 4.04
CA ILE A 238 -1.39 9.53 3.83
C ILE A 238 -1.14 9.40 2.33
N GLU A 239 -0.40 10.35 1.77
CA GLU A 239 -0.04 10.37 0.35
C GLU A 239 1.45 10.15 0.20
N MET A 240 1.83 9.23 -0.67
CA MET A 240 3.23 8.88 -0.92
C MET A 240 3.48 8.72 -2.41
N SER A 241 4.68 9.11 -2.85
CA SER A 241 5.13 8.89 -4.22
C SER A 241 6.60 8.50 -4.25
N THR A 242 6.98 7.69 -5.24
CA THR A 242 8.40 7.46 -5.57
C THR A 242 8.97 8.57 -6.44
N ASN A 243 8.12 9.42 -7.03
CA ASN A 243 8.54 10.56 -7.83
C ASN A 243 8.66 11.81 -6.95
N THR A 244 9.84 12.00 -6.37
CA THR A 244 10.10 13.07 -5.40
C THR A 244 11.13 14.04 -5.97
N PRO A 245 10.72 15.19 -6.56
CA PRO A 245 11.66 16.09 -7.27
C PRO A 245 12.82 16.61 -6.40
N ASP A 246 12.56 16.77 -5.10
CA ASP A 246 13.49 17.36 -4.14
C ASP A 246 14.12 16.33 -3.18
N ALA A 247 13.93 15.02 -3.44
CA ALA A 247 14.47 13.93 -2.63
C ALA A 247 14.74 12.65 -3.45
N ASN A 248 15.31 11.61 -2.81
CA ASN A 248 15.72 10.37 -3.50
C ASN A 248 14.73 9.21 -3.33
N GLY A 249 13.43 9.42 -3.58
CA GLY A 249 12.47 8.32 -3.76
C GLY A 249 12.73 7.55 -5.07
N GLY A 250 12.21 6.32 -5.15
CA GLY A 250 12.37 5.53 -6.37
C GLY A 250 11.99 4.07 -6.26
N ILE A 251 12.11 3.38 -7.40
CA ILE A 251 11.98 1.93 -7.53
C ILE A 251 13.29 1.40 -8.11
N LEU A 252 13.89 0.42 -7.45
CA LEU A 252 15.02 -0.34 -7.95
C LEU A 252 14.51 -1.68 -8.49
N ASN A 253 14.93 -2.02 -9.70
CA ASN A 253 14.47 -3.20 -10.43
C ASN A 253 15.60 -4.20 -10.62
N ILE A 254 15.31 -5.50 -10.51
CA ILE A 254 16.22 -6.54 -11.02
C ILE A 254 16.34 -6.42 -12.56
N PRO A 255 17.41 -6.95 -13.17
CA PRO A 255 17.67 -6.79 -14.60
C PRO A 255 16.51 -7.19 -15.52
N PHE A 256 15.80 -8.28 -15.20
CA PHE A 256 14.67 -8.72 -16.02
C PHE A 256 13.54 -7.68 -16.07
N ILE A 257 13.12 -7.17 -14.91
CA ILE A 257 12.10 -6.11 -14.82
C ILE A 257 12.59 -4.85 -15.53
N GLN A 258 13.84 -4.43 -15.25
CA GLN A 258 14.43 -3.22 -15.83
C GLN A 258 14.43 -3.22 -17.36
N THR A 259 14.62 -4.39 -17.98
CA THR A 259 14.69 -4.54 -19.44
C THR A 259 13.33 -4.75 -20.09
N ASN A 260 12.43 -5.51 -19.45
CA ASN A 260 11.22 -6.01 -20.12
C ASN A 260 9.94 -5.28 -19.70
N VAL A 261 9.81 -4.92 -18.42
CA VAL A 261 8.58 -4.35 -17.84
C VAL A 261 8.97 -3.39 -16.72
N ASN A 262 9.60 -2.27 -17.08
CA ASN A 262 10.27 -1.42 -16.11
C ASN A 262 9.24 -0.74 -15.18
N ALA A 263 9.27 -1.04 -13.88
CA ALA A 263 8.47 -0.31 -12.89
C ALA A 263 9.17 1.02 -12.59
N THR A 264 8.50 2.13 -12.90
CA THR A 264 9.14 3.47 -12.96
C THR A 264 8.64 4.45 -11.90
N LYS A 265 7.39 4.32 -11.50
CA LYS A 265 6.75 5.22 -10.54
C LYS A 265 5.70 4.45 -9.75
N MET A 266 5.55 4.79 -8.49
CA MET A 266 4.39 4.45 -7.69
C MET A 266 3.85 5.71 -7.03
N ASP A 267 2.53 5.88 -7.07
CA ASP A 267 1.79 6.79 -6.20
C ASP A 267 0.81 5.97 -5.36
N ALA A 268 0.69 6.28 -4.08
CA ALA A 268 -0.25 5.63 -3.19
C ALA A 268 -0.88 6.65 -2.24
N THR A 269 -2.20 6.52 -2.07
CA THR A 269 -2.97 7.26 -1.09
C THR A 269 -3.72 6.29 -0.20
N PHE A 270 -3.60 6.50 1.12
CA PHE A 270 -4.32 5.76 2.15
C PHE A 270 -5.27 6.74 2.83
N TRP A 271 -6.54 6.37 2.95
CA TRP A 271 -7.59 7.09 3.66
C TRP A 271 -8.01 6.24 4.85
N ILE A 272 -7.69 6.71 6.05
CA ILE A 272 -8.10 6.09 7.30
C ILE A 272 -9.33 6.86 7.77
N GLU A 273 -10.49 6.23 7.75
CA GLU A 273 -11.78 6.93 7.83
C GLU A 273 -12.57 6.45 9.04
N ASP A 274 -12.93 7.41 9.90
CA ASP A 274 -13.93 7.20 10.94
C ASP A 274 -15.31 7.45 10.32
N ILE A 275 -16.07 6.38 10.10
CA ILE A 275 -17.37 6.43 9.45
C ILE A 275 -18.51 6.28 10.46
N THR A 276 -19.69 6.75 10.07
CA THR A 276 -20.95 6.43 10.74
C THR A 276 -21.96 5.95 9.70
N ASP A 277 -22.64 4.84 9.94
CA ASP A 277 -23.67 4.32 9.04
C ASP A 277 -25.02 5.06 9.18
N SER A 278 -26.02 4.63 8.41
CA SER A 278 -27.35 5.25 8.41
C SER A 278 -28.17 5.03 9.69
N ASP A 279 -27.75 4.09 10.54
CA ASP A 279 -28.35 3.77 11.84
C ASP A 279 -27.60 4.47 12.99
N GLY A 280 -26.51 5.17 12.70
CA GLY A 280 -25.69 5.89 13.69
C GLY A 280 -24.58 5.04 14.29
N ASN A 281 -24.30 3.85 13.76
CA ASN A 281 -23.19 3.01 14.24
C ASN A 281 -21.86 3.56 13.72
N ALA A 282 -20.92 3.76 14.63
CA ALA A 282 -19.56 4.19 14.30
C ALA A 282 -18.67 3.00 13.96
N ASP A 283 -17.76 3.21 13.01
CA ASP A 283 -16.79 2.21 12.57
C ASP A 283 -15.55 2.89 11.98
N GLN A 284 -14.45 2.14 11.81
CA GLN A 284 -13.24 2.63 11.15
C GLN A 284 -12.86 1.72 9.98
N ILE A 285 -12.65 2.33 8.82
CA ILE A 285 -12.22 1.65 7.61
C ILE A 285 -10.89 2.23 7.10
N LEU A 286 -10.20 1.43 6.31
CA LEU A 286 -9.04 1.83 5.53
C LEU A 286 -9.36 1.65 4.05
N GLN A 287 -9.38 2.74 3.30
CA GLN A 287 -9.36 2.69 1.84
C GLN A 287 -7.97 3.04 1.34
N TYR A 288 -7.52 2.38 0.28
CA TYR A 288 -6.29 2.82 -0.39
C TYR A 288 -6.42 2.68 -1.91
N SER A 289 -5.65 3.52 -2.60
CA SER A 289 -5.42 3.44 -4.04
C SER A 289 -3.93 3.53 -4.29
N GLN A 290 -3.42 2.62 -5.11
CA GLN A 290 -2.03 2.58 -5.53
C GLN A 290 -1.95 2.44 -7.04
N THR A 291 -1.19 3.32 -7.68
CA THR A 291 -0.89 3.23 -9.11
C THR A 291 0.60 3.04 -9.32
N ILE A 292 0.98 1.93 -9.96
CA ILE A 292 2.35 1.64 -10.38
C ILE A 292 2.43 1.80 -11.90
N ASN A 293 3.41 2.54 -12.38
CA ASN A 293 3.69 2.69 -13.80
C ASN A 293 4.64 1.61 -14.30
N LEU A 294 4.12 0.71 -15.13
CA LEU A 294 4.90 -0.30 -15.84
C LEU A 294 5.21 0.20 -17.25
N VAL A 295 6.49 0.23 -17.63
CA VAL A 295 6.93 0.72 -18.94
C VAL A 295 7.41 -0.43 -19.79
N PHE A 296 6.68 -0.70 -20.87
CA PHE A 296 7.05 -1.68 -21.89
C PHE A 296 6.42 -1.31 -23.24
N PRO A 297 7.03 -1.69 -24.37
CA PRO A 297 6.43 -1.50 -25.69
C PRO A 297 5.35 -2.55 -25.94
N ALA A 298 4.31 -2.23 -26.70
CA ALA A 298 3.39 -3.27 -27.17
C ALA A 298 4.04 -4.12 -28.29
N THR A 299 3.52 -5.32 -28.50
CA THR A 299 3.97 -6.22 -29.58
C THR A 299 3.97 -5.52 -30.94
N GLY A 300 5.07 -5.70 -31.66
CA GLY A 300 5.29 -5.10 -32.99
C GLY A 300 5.73 -3.64 -32.97
N SER A 301 5.94 -3.04 -31.78
CA SER A 301 6.45 -1.69 -31.62
C SER A 301 7.73 -1.67 -30.77
N ALA A 302 8.58 -0.67 -31.00
CA ALA A 302 9.69 -0.32 -30.09
C ALA A 302 9.36 0.89 -29.22
N GLN A 303 8.19 1.51 -29.41
CA GLN A 303 7.76 2.70 -28.69
C GLN A 303 7.44 2.32 -27.22
N PRO A 304 8.15 2.88 -26.23
CA PRO A 304 7.83 2.63 -24.83
C PRO A 304 6.52 3.32 -24.46
N ILE A 305 5.69 2.60 -23.72
CA ILE A 305 4.36 3.02 -23.28
C ILE A 305 4.29 2.91 -21.77
N ASN A 306 3.61 3.86 -21.14
CA ASN A 306 3.30 3.80 -19.73
C ASN A 306 1.97 3.07 -19.53
N TRP A 307 2.01 1.96 -18.80
CA TRP A 307 0.87 1.13 -18.46
C TRP A 307 0.59 1.25 -16.96
N PRO A 308 -0.48 1.95 -16.56
CA PRO A 308 -0.87 2.01 -15.16
C PRO A 308 -1.36 0.65 -14.67
N HIS A 309 -0.75 0.18 -13.58
CA HIS A 309 -1.23 -0.92 -12.76
C HIS A 309 -1.88 -0.32 -11.51
N VAL A 310 -3.20 -0.41 -11.41
CA VAL A 310 -3.97 0.21 -10.32
C VAL A 310 -4.47 -0.85 -9.38
N THR A 311 -4.25 -0.66 -8.08
CA THR A 311 -4.74 -1.53 -7.02
C THR A 311 -5.55 -0.69 -6.03
N VAL A 312 -6.76 -1.12 -5.72
CA VAL A 312 -7.65 -0.45 -4.77
C VAL A 312 -8.24 -1.45 -3.79
N ASN A 313 -8.44 -1.05 -2.53
CA ASN A 313 -9.18 -1.85 -1.56
C ASN A 313 -9.92 -0.98 -0.56
N THR A 314 -11.01 -1.52 0.00
CA THR A 314 -11.69 -1.03 1.21
C THR A 314 -11.62 -2.12 2.27
N MET A 315 -11.09 -1.79 3.43
CA MET A 315 -10.74 -2.74 4.47
C MET A 315 -11.30 -2.32 5.82
N ARG A 316 -11.58 -3.30 6.69
CA ARG A 316 -11.89 -3.07 8.11
C ARG A 316 -10.83 -3.76 8.95
N LYS A 317 -10.54 -3.17 10.10
CA LYS A 317 -9.63 -3.74 11.07
C LYS A 317 -10.22 -5.01 11.67
N ARG A 318 -9.45 -6.09 11.68
CA ARG A 318 -9.81 -7.32 12.38
C ARG A 318 -9.91 -7.02 13.88
N GLN A 319 -10.92 -7.57 14.56
CA GLN A 319 -11.10 -7.35 16.00
C GLN A 319 -9.97 -8.01 16.80
N GLU A 320 -9.54 -7.38 17.89
CA GLU A 320 -8.45 -7.85 18.77
C GLU A 320 -8.67 -9.26 19.31
N THR A 321 -9.93 -9.70 19.50
CA THR A 321 -10.27 -11.07 19.92
C THR A 321 -9.82 -12.15 18.93
N GLU A 322 -9.57 -11.78 17.68
CA GLU A 322 -9.11 -12.66 16.59
C GLU A 322 -7.60 -12.49 16.30
N MET A 323 -6.96 -11.49 16.92
CA MET A 323 -5.50 -11.32 16.89
C MET A 323 -4.89 -12.14 18.04
N GLN A 324 -4.79 -13.46 17.87
CA GLN A 324 -3.83 -14.24 18.66
C GLN A 324 -2.43 -13.82 18.25
N PHE A 325 -1.92 -12.75 18.86
CA PHE A 325 -0.51 -12.44 18.80
C PHE A 325 0.23 -13.64 19.37
N ARG A 326 0.99 -14.34 18.52
CA ARG A 326 2.20 -15.01 19.03
C ARG A 326 3.08 -13.86 19.50
N SER A 327 2.95 -13.49 20.77
CA SER A 327 4.00 -12.74 21.44
C SER A 327 5.27 -13.52 21.19
N MET A 328 6.26 -12.89 20.58
CA MET A 328 7.62 -13.25 20.90
C MET A 328 7.75 -12.88 22.38
N ASP A 329 7.44 -13.84 23.25
CA ASP A 329 7.61 -13.67 24.68
C ASP A 329 9.05 -13.22 24.91
N GLU A 330 9.21 -12.20 25.77
CA GLU A 330 10.50 -11.56 26.11
C GLU A 330 11.55 -12.53 26.70
N ASN A 331 11.26 -13.84 26.75
CA ASN A 331 12.12 -14.90 27.28
C ASN A 331 12.66 -15.89 26.23
N GLU A 332 12.24 -15.82 24.96
CA GLU A 332 12.90 -16.61 23.91
C GLU A 332 14.08 -15.82 23.35
N ALA A 333 15.18 -15.81 24.10
CA ALA A 333 16.47 -15.51 23.50
C ALA A 333 16.66 -16.48 22.32
N PHE A 334 16.82 -15.94 21.12
CA PHE A 334 17.20 -16.72 19.94
C PHE A 334 18.46 -17.51 20.29
N ASP A 335 18.33 -18.82 20.49
CA ASP A 335 19.44 -19.74 20.68
C ASP A 335 19.89 -20.21 19.29
N PRO A 336 20.99 -19.67 18.73
CA PRO A 336 21.47 -20.07 17.41
C PRO A 336 21.98 -21.52 17.36
N THR A 337 21.99 -22.23 18.50
CA THR A 337 22.41 -23.63 18.60
C THR A 337 21.23 -24.61 18.75
N ALA A 338 20.00 -24.09 18.81
CA ALA A 338 18.80 -24.91 18.89
C ALA A 338 18.66 -25.81 17.64
N GLY A 339 18.96 -27.10 17.80
CA GLY A 339 18.87 -28.09 16.73
C GLY A 339 20.21 -28.60 16.20
N LEU A 340 21.35 -28.08 16.68
CA LEU A 340 22.67 -28.63 16.35
C LEU A 340 23.00 -29.79 17.29
N THR A 341 23.43 -30.91 16.71
CA THR A 341 23.92 -32.05 17.51
C THR A 341 25.40 -31.84 17.86
N PRO A 342 25.94 -32.46 18.94
CA PRO A 342 27.33 -32.25 19.37
C PRO A 342 28.42 -32.58 18.33
N SER A 343 28.06 -33.19 17.20
CA SER A 343 28.96 -33.40 16.06
C SER A 343 29.06 -32.22 15.09
N GLU A 344 28.29 -31.14 15.31
CA GLU A 344 28.19 -29.96 14.44
C GLU A 344 28.61 -28.65 15.15
N ILE A 345 29.26 -28.75 16.32
CA ILE A 345 29.92 -27.63 17.02
C ILE A 345 31.43 -27.67 16.76
#